data_AF-A0A930X962-F1
#
_entry.id   AF-A0A930X962-F1
#
_cell.length_a   1.000
_cell.length_b   1.000
_cell.length_c   1.000
_cell.angle_alpha   90.00
_cell.angle_beta   90.00
_cell.angle_gamma   90.00
#
_symmetry.space_group_name_H-M   'P 1'
#
loop_
_entity.id
_entity.type
_entity.pdbx_description
1 polymer ?
#
loop_
_entity_poly.entity_id
_entity_poly.type
_entity_poly.pdbx_seq_one_letter_code
_entity_poly.pdbx_strand_id
1 'polypeptide(L)'
;MLAAPAAASSMPKADLSGHSVSLGSAPSLAADVSLSPQWSLGFSTAMPFYYEAFGFFRYDLRSTYTLLQTENLVMRGVLGIFGDLDPFQREDFPLAPIGLEAGMSLAYQMHPMVVLRVNFVAGIGFSRSERWGLFPPGGGIELAFQPFEQFEASAGFNGNGDIFALRYLF
;
A
#
# COMPACT_ATOMS: atom_id res chain seq x y z
N MET A 1 -10.29 -13.43 21.50
CA MET A 1 -9.97 -13.44 20.05
C MET A 1 -9.72 -12.01 19.65
N LEU A 2 -8.49 -11.68 19.25
CA LEU A 2 -8.16 -10.36 18.71
C LEU A 2 -8.75 -10.30 17.30
N ALA A 3 -9.51 -9.24 17.01
CA ALA A 3 -10.09 -9.02 15.69
C ALA A 3 -8.97 -9.09 14.64
N ALA A 4 -9.18 -9.90 13.59
CA ALA A 4 -8.23 -9.99 12.49
C ALA A 4 -7.99 -8.58 11.96
N PRO A 5 -6.73 -8.15 11.77
CA PRO A 5 -6.43 -6.78 11.39
C PRO A 5 -7.00 -6.44 10.02
N ALA A 6 -7.63 -5.28 9.99
CA ALA A 6 -8.38 -4.76 8.89
C ALA A 6 -7.40 -4.46 7.71
N ALA A 7 -7.80 -4.41 6.43
CA ALA A 7 -6.98 -3.75 5.40
C ALA A 7 -7.75 -3.13 4.19
N ALA A 8 -7.37 -1.98 3.60
CA ALA A 8 -7.72 -1.53 2.24
C ALA A 8 -6.90 -0.28 1.79
N SER A 9 -5.71 -0.46 1.19
CA SER A 9 -4.96 0.61 0.52
C SER A 9 -3.83 0.03 -0.33
N SER A 10 -3.43 0.74 -1.39
CA SER A 10 -2.21 0.45 -2.15
C SER A 10 -0.94 0.51 -1.29
N MET A 11 -1.03 1.00 -0.05
CA MET A 11 0.09 1.04 0.87
C MET A 11 0.44 -0.36 1.40
N PRO A 12 1.72 -0.63 1.68
CA PRO A 12 2.14 -1.71 2.56
C PRO A 12 1.43 -1.59 3.91
N LYS A 13 0.91 -2.69 4.44
CA LYS A 13 0.14 -2.66 5.68
C LYS A 13 0.90 -3.29 6.83
N ALA A 14 0.96 -2.53 7.92
CA ALA A 14 1.66 -2.93 9.14
C ALA A 14 0.91 -4.00 9.92
N ASP A 15 -0.40 -4.06 9.79
CA ASP A 15 -1.27 -4.86 10.66
C ASP A 15 -1.57 -6.26 10.10
N LEU A 16 -1.51 -6.49 8.78
CA LEU A 16 -2.10 -7.70 8.20
C LEU A 16 -1.27 -8.99 8.40
N SER A 17 -1.91 -10.06 8.87
CA SER A 17 -1.41 -11.44 8.75
C SER A 17 -2.48 -12.29 8.03
N GLY A 18 -2.37 -12.51 6.73
CA GLY A 18 -3.37 -13.26 5.96
C GLY A 18 -3.37 -12.95 4.46
N HIS A 19 -4.34 -13.51 3.73
CA HIS A 19 -4.58 -13.22 2.33
C HIS A 19 -5.71 -12.20 2.19
N SER A 20 -5.62 -11.35 1.17
CA SER A 20 -6.70 -10.41 0.92
C SER A 20 -6.72 -9.87 -0.49
N VAL A 21 -7.89 -9.35 -0.89
CA VAL A 21 -8.12 -8.65 -2.15
C VAL A 21 -8.89 -7.36 -1.86
N SER A 22 -8.40 -6.22 -2.37
CA SER A 22 -9.05 -4.91 -2.20
C SER A 22 -9.28 -4.15 -3.50
N LEU A 23 -10.28 -3.27 -3.46
CA LEU A 23 -10.62 -2.30 -4.50
C LEU A 23 -10.67 -0.90 -3.87
N GLY A 24 -9.97 0.06 -4.48
CA GLY A 24 -9.95 1.47 -4.05
C GLY A 24 -10.78 2.40 -4.95
N SER A 25 -10.92 3.65 -4.51
CA SER A 25 -11.49 4.74 -5.31
C SER A 25 -10.62 5.06 -6.52
N ALA A 26 -9.30 4.87 -6.40
CA ALA A 26 -8.44 4.66 -7.56
C ALA A 26 -8.48 3.16 -7.90
N PRO A 27 -8.76 2.78 -9.17
CA PRO A 27 -8.79 1.37 -9.57
C PRO A 27 -7.49 0.69 -9.17
N SER A 28 -7.58 -0.16 -8.15
CA SER A 28 -6.44 -0.82 -7.54
C SER A 28 -6.78 -2.25 -7.17
N LEU A 29 -5.78 -3.11 -7.26
CA LEU A 29 -5.82 -4.50 -6.87
C LEU A 29 -4.56 -4.80 -6.07
N ALA A 30 -4.70 -5.43 -4.91
CA ALA A 30 -3.59 -5.83 -4.08
C ALA A 30 -3.78 -7.27 -3.61
N ALA A 31 -2.66 -7.99 -3.44
CA ALA A 31 -2.60 -9.30 -2.84
C ALA A 31 -1.39 -9.36 -1.89
N ASP A 32 -1.61 -9.82 -0.67
CA ASP A 32 -0.57 -10.01 0.33
C ASP A 32 -0.54 -11.49 0.78
N VAL A 33 0.66 -12.00 1.06
CA VAL A 33 0.91 -13.38 1.48
C VAL A 33 1.86 -13.37 2.67
N SER A 34 1.42 -13.91 3.81
CA SER A 34 2.28 -14.13 4.97
C SER A 34 3.20 -15.32 4.74
N LEU A 35 4.51 -15.11 4.83
CA LEU A 35 5.52 -16.15 4.75
C LEU A 35 5.87 -16.72 6.14
N SER A 36 5.83 -15.86 7.15
CA SER A 36 6.02 -16.21 8.56
C SER A 36 5.25 -15.22 9.44
N PRO A 37 5.20 -15.40 10.78
CA PRO A 37 4.59 -14.42 11.67
C PRO A 37 5.22 -13.01 11.58
N GLN A 38 6.47 -12.91 11.13
CA GLN A 38 7.21 -11.64 11.02
C GLN A 38 7.34 -11.14 9.59
N TRP A 39 7.17 -12.00 8.58
CA TRP A 39 7.44 -11.67 7.18
C TRP A 39 6.20 -11.84 6.29
N SER A 40 5.99 -10.89 5.39
CA SER A 40 5.02 -11.02 4.31
C SER A 40 5.55 -10.44 3.00
N LEU A 41 5.05 -10.98 1.90
CA LEU A 41 5.22 -10.44 0.56
C LEU A 41 3.89 -9.87 0.09
N GLY A 42 3.94 -8.70 -0.54
CA GLY A 42 2.78 -8.05 -1.12
C GLY A 42 3.04 -7.68 -2.57
N PHE A 43 1.99 -7.73 -3.37
CA PHE A 43 1.96 -7.17 -4.71
C PHE A 43 0.75 -6.26 -4.82
N SER A 44 0.90 -5.11 -5.46
CA SER A 44 -0.26 -4.32 -5.85
C SER A 44 -0.09 -3.67 -7.21
N THR A 45 -1.22 -3.34 -7.81
CA THR A 45 -1.30 -2.47 -8.97
C THR A 45 -2.43 -1.49 -8.78
N ALA A 46 -2.21 -0.24 -9.17
CA ALA A 46 -3.19 0.82 -9.07
C ALA A 46 -3.07 1.77 -10.26
N MET A 47 -4.18 2.38 -10.66
CA MET A 47 -4.18 3.52 -11.58
C MET A 47 -4.26 4.80 -10.73
N PRO A 48 -3.16 5.55 -10.54
CA PRO A 48 -3.15 6.70 -9.64
C PRO A 48 -4.13 7.78 -10.09
N PHE A 49 -4.81 8.42 -9.14
CA PHE A 49 -5.79 9.48 -9.43
C PHE A 49 -5.20 10.90 -9.33
N TYR A 50 -4.15 11.08 -8.54
CA TYR A 50 -3.42 12.34 -8.48
C TYR A 50 -2.58 12.51 -9.76
N TYR A 51 -2.33 13.76 -10.18
CA TYR A 51 -1.56 14.20 -11.37
C TYR A 51 -2.33 14.51 -12.66
N GLU A 52 -3.67 14.58 -12.67
CA GLU A 52 -4.46 14.75 -13.92
C GLU A 52 -4.18 13.66 -14.98
N ALA A 53 -3.44 12.63 -14.59
CA ALA A 53 -2.80 11.68 -15.47
C ALA A 53 -3.56 10.35 -15.44
N PHE A 54 -4.80 10.37 -15.93
CA PHE A 54 -5.47 9.13 -16.32
C PHE A 54 -4.63 8.43 -17.36
N GLY A 55 -4.37 7.13 -17.19
CA GLY A 55 -3.74 6.30 -18.23
C GLY A 55 -2.31 5.83 -17.97
N PHE A 56 -1.86 5.73 -16.71
CA PHE A 56 -0.72 4.87 -16.39
C PHE A 56 -1.05 4.02 -15.17
N PHE A 57 -0.41 2.84 -15.09
CA PHE A 57 -0.56 1.90 -14.00
C PHE A 57 0.71 1.89 -13.18
N ARG A 58 0.58 2.08 -11.87
CA ARG A 58 1.65 1.78 -10.93
C ARG A 58 1.54 0.32 -10.51
N TYR A 59 2.66 -0.36 -10.40
CA TYR A 59 2.76 -1.64 -9.71
C TYR A 59 3.80 -1.56 -8.60
N ASP A 60 3.64 -2.39 -7.57
CA ASP A 60 4.66 -2.63 -6.56
C ASP A 60 4.75 -4.12 -6.20
N LEU A 61 5.97 -4.55 -5.89
CA LEU A 61 6.26 -5.80 -5.24
C LEU A 61 7.08 -5.48 -4.00
N ARG A 62 6.56 -5.85 -2.84
CA ARG A 62 7.08 -5.44 -1.54
C ARG A 62 7.25 -6.62 -0.61
N SER A 63 8.21 -6.47 0.29
CA SER A 63 8.44 -7.32 1.45
C SER A 63 8.28 -6.47 2.70
N THR A 64 7.60 -7.02 3.71
CA THR A 64 7.42 -6.34 4.98
C THR A 64 7.88 -7.20 6.14
N TYR A 65 8.56 -6.58 7.10
CA TYR A 65 9.08 -7.23 8.29
C TYR A 65 8.53 -6.58 9.56
N THR A 66 7.95 -7.37 10.46
CA THR A 66 7.40 -6.89 11.74
C THR A 66 8.51 -6.52 12.70
N LEU A 67 8.63 -5.22 12.99
CA LEU A 67 9.62 -4.64 13.89
C LEU A 67 9.11 -4.62 15.34
N LEU A 68 7.82 -4.34 15.51
CA LEU A 68 7.16 -4.27 16.81
C LEU A 68 5.72 -4.73 16.67
N GLN A 69 5.26 -5.55 17.61
CA GLN A 69 3.86 -5.95 17.74
C GLN A 69 3.50 -5.97 19.23
N THR A 70 2.56 -5.13 19.62
CA THR A 70 1.93 -5.10 20.94
C THR A 70 0.43 -5.34 20.80
N GLU A 71 -0.32 -5.26 21.90
CA GLU A 71 -1.78 -5.45 21.87
C GLU A 71 -2.49 -4.48 20.93
N ASN A 72 -2.06 -3.22 20.86
CA ASN A 72 -2.75 -2.17 20.10
C ASN A 72 -1.90 -1.52 19.01
N LEU A 73 -0.63 -1.94 18.83
CA LEU A 73 0.29 -1.29 17.91
C LEU A 73 1.10 -2.32 17.13
N VAL A 74 1.13 -2.17 15.81
CA VAL A 74 2.01 -2.93 14.93
C VAL A 74 2.84 -1.97 14.09
N MET A 75 4.13 -2.24 13.97
CA MET A 75 5.06 -1.48 13.16
C MET A 75 5.86 -2.44 12.29
N ARG A 76 5.95 -2.14 10.99
CA ARG A 76 6.73 -2.94 10.05
C ARG A 76 7.67 -2.09 9.22
N GLY A 77 8.84 -2.64 8.94
CA GLY A 77 9.70 -2.16 7.86
C GLY A 77 9.17 -2.65 6.52
N VAL A 78 9.34 -1.84 5.49
CA VAL A 78 8.94 -2.11 4.11
C VAL A 78 10.18 -1.99 3.23
N LEU A 79 10.37 -2.95 2.33
CA LEU A 79 11.36 -2.90 1.25
C LEU A 79 10.72 -3.46 -0.02
N GLY A 80 10.89 -2.82 -1.16
CA GLY A 80 10.23 -3.26 -2.37
C GLY A 80 10.80 -2.66 -3.64
N ILE A 81 10.17 -3.04 -4.75
CA ILE A 81 10.31 -2.41 -6.05
C ILE A 81 8.96 -1.86 -6.47
N PHE A 82 8.97 -0.73 -7.16
CA PHE A 82 7.78 -0.17 -7.79
C PHE A 82 8.08 0.16 -9.25
N GLY A 83 7.04 0.40 -10.04
CA GLY A 83 7.20 0.86 -11.41
C GLY A 83 5.92 1.44 -11.97
N ASP A 84 6.08 2.33 -12.94
CA ASP A 84 4.99 2.97 -13.67
C ASP A 84 4.96 2.47 -15.12
N LEU A 85 3.80 1.96 -15.55
CA LEU A 85 3.53 1.47 -16.88
C LEU A 85 2.58 2.44 -17.59
N ASP A 86 3.02 3.04 -18.69
CA ASP A 86 2.13 3.80 -19.58
C ASP A 86 1.74 2.94 -20.79
N PRO A 87 0.56 2.30 -20.77
CA PRO A 87 0.07 1.54 -21.92
C PRO A 87 -0.24 2.44 -23.13
N PHE A 88 -0.44 3.74 -22.93
CA PHE A 88 -0.74 4.70 -23.99
C PHE A 88 0.50 5.42 -24.54
N GLN A 89 1.69 5.14 -23.98
CA GLN A 89 2.99 5.66 -24.42
C GLN A 89 3.03 7.19 -24.57
N ARG A 90 2.51 7.92 -23.60
CA ARG A 90 2.56 9.38 -23.60
C ARG A 90 3.99 9.84 -23.32
N GLU A 91 4.53 10.68 -24.19
CA GLU A 91 5.89 11.21 -24.05
C GLU A 91 5.99 12.34 -23.01
N ASP A 92 4.84 12.86 -22.58
CA ASP A 92 4.72 14.08 -21.78
C ASP A 92 5.07 13.87 -20.29
N PHE A 93 5.07 12.62 -19.82
CA PHE A 93 5.34 12.27 -18.42
C PHE A 93 6.55 11.34 -18.31
N PRO A 94 7.67 11.79 -17.70
CA PRO A 94 8.83 10.94 -17.47
C PRO A 94 8.51 9.91 -16.37
N LEU A 95 8.05 8.73 -16.77
CA LEU A 95 7.78 7.62 -15.86
C LEU A 95 9.04 6.81 -15.55
N ALA A 96 9.08 6.27 -14.33
CA ALA A 96 10.08 5.28 -13.94
C ALA A 96 9.50 3.88 -14.15
N PRO A 97 9.93 3.12 -15.16
CA PRO A 97 9.47 1.74 -15.34
C PRO A 97 9.85 0.85 -14.17
N ILE A 98 10.89 1.23 -13.40
CA ILE A 98 11.30 0.51 -12.21
C ILE A 98 11.94 1.47 -11.20
N GLY A 99 11.77 1.18 -9.92
CA GLY A 99 12.33 1.90 -8.79
C GLY A 99 12.47 1.00 -7.57
N LEU A 100 13.25 1.44 -6.59
CA LEU A 100 13.37 0.81 -5.28
C LEU A 100 12.58 1.63 -4.26
N GLU A 101 11.93 0.96 -3.33
CA GLU A 101 11.24 1.59 -2.22
C GLU A 101 11.66 0.99 -0.88
N ALA A 102 11.69 1.83 0.15
CA ALA A 102 12.04 1.47 1.51
C ALA A 102 11.33 2.38 2.50
N GLY A 103 10.84 1.83 3.61
CA GLY A 103 10.24 2.67 4.63
C GLY A 103 9.61 1.90 5.77
N MET A 104 8.58 2.51 6.35
CA MET A 104 7.91 2.01 7.53
C MET A 104 6.40 2.16 7.40
N SER A 105 5.72 1.22 8.04
CA SER A 105 4.28 1.19 8.19
C SER A 105 3.94 1.04 9.67
N LEU A 106 2.88 1.70 10.10
CA LEU A 106 2.36 1.66 11.46
C LEU A 106 0.85 1.46 11.42
N ALA A 107 0.35 0.62 12.32
CA ALA A 107 -1.07 0.43 12.55
C ALA A 107 -1.36 0.47 14.05
N TYR A 108 -2.33 1.28 14.44
CA TYR A 108 -2.75 1.49 15.81
C TYR A 108 -4.24 1.15 15.96
N GLN A 109 -4.53 0.14 16.79
CA GLN A 109 -5.90 -0.28 17.09
C GLN A 109 -6.53 0.70 18.08
N MET A 110 -7.35 1.61 17.57
CA MET A 110 -8.08 2.59 18.38
C MET A 110 -9.30 1.97 19.04
N HIS A 111 -9.91 0.99 18.38
CA HIS A 111 -11.10 0.27 18.81
C HIS A 111 -11.07 -1.15 18.24
N PRO A 112 -11.77 -2.14 18.82
CA PRO A 112 -11.84 -3.50 18.26
C PRO A 112 -12.23 -3.58 16.77
N MET A 113 -12.92 -2.56 16.25
CA MET A 113 -13.36 -2.47 14.84
C MET A 113 -12.69 -1.33 14.07
N VAL A 114 -11.84 -0.51 14.71
CA VAL A 114 -11.26 0.69 14.09
C VAL A 114 -9.75 0.71 14.26
N VAL A 115 -9.05 0.81 13.13
CA VAL A 115 -7.58 0.85 13.07
C VAL A 115 -7.15 2.13 12.34
N LEU A 116 -6.20 2.85 12.93
CA LEU A 116 -5.49 3.94 12.28
C LEU A 116 -4.22 3.38 11.66
N ARG A 117 -3.96 3.69 10.39
CA ARG A 117 -2.75 3.31 9.67
C ARG A 117 -2.00 4.53 9.20
N VAL A 118 -0.68 4.45 9.28
CA VAL A 118 0.23 5.47 8.79
C VAL A 118 1.39 4.80 8.07
N ASN A 119 1.72 5.28 6.88
CA ASN A 119 2.84 4.77 6.09
C ASN A 119 3.76 5.90 5.66
N PHE A 120 5.05 5.60 5.68
CA PHE A 120 6.11 6.46 5.17
C PHE A 120 7.08 5.58 4.38
N VAL A 121 6.88 5.53 3.06
CA VAL A 121 7.69 4.69 2.16
C VAL A 121 8.42 5.57 1.16
N ALA A 122 9.73 5.71 1.37
CA ALA A 122 10.62 6.44 0.48
C ALA A 122 10.89 5.66 -0.80
N GLY A 123 10.83 6.31 -1.97
CA GLY A 123 11.09 5.68 -3.27
C GLY A 123 12.20 6.39 -4.07
N ILE A 124 13.03 5.61 -4.77
CA ILE A 124 13.97 6.10 -5.78
C ILE A 124 13.62 5.40 -7.10
N GLY A 125 13.24 6.17 -8.12
CA GLY A 125 12.88 5.64 -9.44
C GLY A 125 14.00 5.79 -10.45
N PHE A 126 14.17 4.78 -11.29
CA PHE A 126 15.11 4.75 -12.40
C PHE A 126 14.35 5.05 -13.69
N SER A 127 14.37 6.32 -14.12
CA SER A 127 13.68 6.72 -15.35
C SER A 127 14.36 6.10 -16.58
N ARG A 128 13.63 6.02 -17.71
CA ARG A 128 14.22 5.58 -18.99
C ARG A 128 15.27 6.55 -19.54
N SER A 129 15.19 7.82 -19.15
CA SER A 129 16.28 8.78 -19.35
C SER A 129 17.36 8.50 -18.28
N GLU A 130 18.65 8.69 -18.57
CA GLU A 130 19.78 8.33 -17.69
C GLU A 130 19.86 9.07 -16.33
N ARG A 131 18.74 9.60 -15.83
CA ARG A 131 18.62 10.39 -14.62
C ARG A 131 17.91 9.61 -13.53
N TRP A 132 18.43 9.77 -12.33
CA TRP A 132 17.82 9.33 -11.09
C TRP A 132 16.75 10.37 -10.73
N GLY A 133 15.52 9.92 -10.53
CA GLY A 133 14.44 10.76 -10.02
C GLY A 133 14.13 10.38 -8.59
N LEU A 134 14.05 11.37 -7.70
CA LEU A 134 13.30 11.18 -6.46
C LEU A 134 11.83 11.18 -6.86
N PHE A 135 11.26 9.99 -6.98
CA PHE A 135 9.83 9.85 -7.24
C PHE A 135 9.08 9.96 -5.92
N PRO A 136 7.93 10.65 -5.91
CA PRO A 136 7.25 11.00 -4.68
C PRO A 136 6.99 9.74 -3.85
N PRO A 137 7.54 9.69 -2.63
CA PRO A 137 7.42 8.55 -1.76
C PRO A 137 5.95 8.34 -1.35
N GLY A 138 5.51 7.09 -1.34
CA GLY A 138 4.16 6.69 -0.93
C GLY A 138 3.99 6.86 0.57
N GLY A 139 3.65 8.07 1.00
CA GLY A 139 3.20 8.35 2.36
C GLY A 139 1.67 8.32 2.43
N GLY A 140 1.12 7.99 3.59
CA GLY A 140 -0.33 8.07 3.77
C GLY A 140 -0.82 7.82 5.17
N ILE A 141 -2.06 8.23 5.39
CA ILE A 141 -2.79 8.04 6.64
C ILE A 141 -4.19 7.52 6.29
N GLU A 142 -4.67 6.51 7.00
CA GLU A 142 -5.94 5.86 6.69
C GLU A 142 -6.61 5.40 7.99
N LEU A 143 -7.92 5.60 8.06
CA LEU A 143 -8.79 4.97 9.04
C LEU A 143 -9.50 3.80 8.40
N ALA A 144 -9.47 2.69 9.11
CA ALA A 144 -10.03 1.43 8.68
C ALA A 144 -11.11 0.97 9.65
N PHE A 145 -12.23 0.55 9.08
CA PHE A 145 -13.39 0.05 9.80
C PHE A 145 -13.71 -1.38 9.36
N GLN A 146 -13.67 -2.31 10.31
CA GLN A 146 -13.94 -3.72 10.10
C GLN A 146 -15.14 -4.17 10.94
N PRO A 147 -16.36 -4.08 10.38
CA PRO A 147 -17.56 -4.55 11.07
C PRO A 147 -17.65 -6.08 11.15
N PHE A 148 -16.95 -6.80 10.25
CA PHE A 148 -16.98 -8.27 10.16
C PHE A 148 -15.57 -8.81 9.91
N GLU A 149 -15.31 -10.05 10.32
CA GLU A 149 -13.98 -10.66 10.18
C GLU A 149 -13.47 -10.67 8.73
N GLN A 150 -14.35 -10.77 7.73
CA GLN A 150 -14.00 -10.86 6.32
C GLN A 150 -14.06 -9.54 5.55
N PHE A 151 -14.50 -8.43 6.16
CA PHE A 151 -14.79 -7.20 5.42
C PHE A 151 -14.23 -5.95 6.08
N GLU A 152 -13.46 -5.16 5.33
CA GLU A 152 -13.04 -3.81 5.72
C GLU A 152 -13.56 -2.76 4.73
N ALA A 153 -13.98 -1.62 5.28
CA ALA A 153 -14.01 -0.34 4.57
C ALA A 153 -12.94 0.60 5.14
N SER A 154 -12.21 1.31 4.29
CA SER A 154 -11.24 2.32 4.71
C SER A 154 -11.49 3.68 4.07
N ALA A 155 -11.04 4.72 4.77
CA ALA A 155 -11.01 6.08 4.29
C ALA A 155 -9.67 6.72 4.67
N GLY A 156 -9.00 7.34 3.72
CA GLY A 156 -7.66 7.86 3.96
C GLY A 156 -7.11 8.73 2.85
N PHE A 157 -5.82 8.99 2.94
CA PHE A 157 -5.02 9.57 1.87
C PHE A 157 -3.77 8.70 1.73
N ASN A 158 -3.51 8.19 0.53
CA ASN A 158 -2.25 7.55 0.22
C ASN A 158 -1.55 8.25 -0.96
N GLY A 159 -0.24 8.05 -1.09
CA GLY A 159 0.56 8.64 -2.16
C GLY A 159 0.16 8.24 -3.59
N ASN A 160 -0.84 7.36 -3.76
CA ASN A 160 -1.41 6.97 -5.05
C ASN A 160 -2.80 7.59 -5.31
N GLY A 161 -3.37 8.31 -4.34
CA GLY A 161 -4.64 9.01 -4.50
C GLY A 161 -5.90 8.24 -4.13
N ASP A 162 -5.80 7.09 -3.46
CA ASP A 162 -6.99 6.46 -2.90
C ASP A 162 -7.51 7.26 -1.71
N ILE A 163 -8.82 7.50 -1.73
CA ILE A 163 -9.56 8.16 -0.66
C ILE A 163 -10.42 7.14 0.10
N PHE A 164 -10.98 6.16 -0.62
CA PHE A 164 -11.82 5.12 -0.05
C PHE A 164 -11.43 3.75 -0.60
N ALA A 165 -11.56 2.70 0.18
CA ALA A 165 -11.37 1.34 -0.33
C ALA A 165 -12.21 0.30 0.42
N LEU A 166 -12.50 -0.80 -0.27
CA LEU A 166 -13.20 -1.98 0.25
C LEU A 166 -12.29 -3.21 0.13
N ARG A 167 -12.36 -4.12 1.10
CA ARG A 167 -11.56 -5.36 1.08
C ARG A 167 -12.31 -6.56 1.57
N TYR A 168 -11.94 -7.70 0.99
CA TYR A 168 -12.29 -9.03 1.46
C TYR A 168 -11.06 -9.76 2.02
N LEU A 169 -11.18 -10.35 3.21
CA LEU A 169 -10.13 -11.07 3.95
C LEU A 169 -10.44 -12.58 3.94
N PHE A 170 -9.45 -13.44 3.64
CA PHE A 170 -9.61 -14.90 3.59
C PHE A 170 -8.35 -15.69 3.93
#